data_AF-A0A2N1PH29-F1
#
_entry.id   AF-A0A2N1PH29-F1
#
_cell.length_a   1.000
_cell.length_b   1.000
_cell.length_c   1.000
_cell.angle_alpha   90.00
_cell.angle_beta   90.00
_cell.angle_gamma   90.00
#
_symmetry.space_group_name_H-M   'P 1'
#
loop_
_entity.id
_entity.type
_entity.pdbx_description
1 polymer ?
#
loop_
_entity_poly.entity_id
_entity_poly.type
_entity_poly.pdbx_seq_one_letter_code
_entity_poly.pdbx_strand_id
1 'polypeptide(L)'
;GNGRTGRILNNLYLVLKEKIQQPILYLSKYIIEHKDKYYELLRKCNENLIYIEDFVMYILKGISETSKHTVNLILRINQSIEHTKDEMRKRLPDIYSYEIVEHLFSHMYTKNEFFRDDIGISRATATKYLKLLVKEGFIVSEQVGKEVIYKNIQLLNLVKD
;
A
#
# COMPACT_ATOMS: atom_id res chain seq x y z
N GLY A 1 -7.53 21.26 9.96
CA GLY A 1 -7.85 20.66 8.65
C GLY A 1 -6.84 21.03 7.58
N ASN A 2 -6.53 22.31 7.44
CA ASN A 2 -5.85 22.92 6.30
C ASN A 2 -4.52 22.25 5.89
N GLY A 3 -3.66 21.86 6.84
CA GLY A 3 -2.39 21.19 6.52
C GLY A 3 -2.57 19.80 5.89
N ARG A 4 -3.62 19.05 6.23
CA ARG A 4 -3.91 17.75 5.59
C ARG A 4 -4.47 17.96 4.18
N THR A 5 -5.39 18.92 4.03
CA THR A 5 -5.96 19.32 2.74
C THR A 5 -4.86 19.77 1.77
N GLY A 6 -3.95 20.65 2.21
CA GLY A 6 -2.83 21.12 1.38
C GLY A 6 -1.93 19.98 0.89
N ARG A 7 -1.61 19.01 1.74
CA ARG A 7 -0.80 17.85 1.34
C ARG A 7 -1.51 16.94 0.33
N ILE A 8 -2.83 16.76 0.46
CA ILE A 8 -3.62 16.01 -0.53
C ILE A 8 -3.61 16.74 -1.88
N LEU A 9 -3.76 18.07 -1.86
CA LEU A 9 -3.74 18.89 -3.07
C LEU A 9 -2.42 18.76 -3.85
N ASN A 10 -1.28 18.58 -3.19
CA ASN A 10 0.00 18.36 -3.89
C ASN A 10 -0.05 17.11 -4.78
N ASN A 11 -0.53 15.98 -4.25
CA ASN A 11 -0.64 14.75 -5.03
C ASN A 11 -1.68 14.88 -6.16
N LEU A 12 -2.83 15.50 -5.86
CA LEU A 12 -3.86 15.73 -6.88
C LEU A 12 -3.39 16.67 -7.99
N TYR A 13 -2.55 17.67 -7.66
CA TYR A 13 -1.98 18.57 -8.65
C TYR A 13 -1.02 17.83 -9.59
N LEU A 14 -0.23 16.87 -9.09
CA LEU A 14 0.61 16.03 -9.93
C LEU A 14 -0.22 15.15 -10.88
N VAL A 15 -1.38 14.65 -10.44
CA VAL A 15 -2.34 13.94 -11.30
C VAL A 15 -2.91 14.89 -12.36
N LEU A 16 -3.38 16.07 -11.96
CA LEU A 16 -3.93 17.09 -12.85
C LEU A 16 -2.92 17.55 -13.92
N LYS A 17 -1.63 17.56 -13.59
CA LYS A 17 -0.53 17.90 -14.50
C LYS A 17 0.07 16.69 -15.21
N GLU A 18 -0.60 15.53 -15.14
CA GLU A 18 -0.24 14.30 -15.84
C GLU A 18 1.19 13.83 -15.54
N LYS A 19 1.71 14.14 -14.34
CA LYS A 19 3.01 13.67 -13.87
C LYS A 19 2.93 12.29 -13.24
N ILE A 20 1.77 11.95 -12.71
CA ILE A 20 1.41 10.61 -12.23
C ILE A 20 -0.04 10.31 -12.64
N GLN A 21 -0.36 9.04 -12.91
CA GLN A 21 -1.72 8.65 -13.32
C GLN A 21 -2.67 8.50 -12.12
N GLN A 22 -2.15 8.13 -10.96
CA GLN A 22 -2.90 7.93 -9.72
C GLN A 22 -2.17 8.61 -8.56
N PRO A 23 -2.89 9.07 -7.51
CA PRO A 23 -2.30 9.80 -6.38
C PRO A 23 -1.61 8.87 -5.36
N ILE A 24 -0.71 8.01 -5.84
CA ILE A 24 -0.06 6.95 -5.05
C ILE A 24 1.25 7.39 -4.38
N LEU A 25 1.71 8.62 -4.64
CA LEU A 25 2.96 9.14 -4.09
C LEU A 25 2.82 9.44 -2.58
N TYR A 26 3.67 8.83 -1.76
CA TYR A 26 3.63 9.04 -0.31
C TYR A 26 4.42 10.27 0.17
N LEU A 27 4.24 11.42 -0.50
CA LEU A 27 4.96 12.68 -0.20
C LEU A 27 4.83 13.13 1.27
N SER A 28 3.71 12.80 1.91
CA SER A 28 3.50 13.13 3.32
C SER A 28 4.52 12.45 4.25
N LYS A 29 5.06 11.26 3.92
CA LYS A 29 6.11 10.58 4.71
C LYS A 29 7.32 11.49 4.89
N TYR A 30 7.85 12.02 3.77
CA TYR A 30 8.96 12.97 3.77
C TYR A 30 8.66 14.24 4.58
N ILE A 31 7.47 14.82 4.41
CA ILE A 31 7.10 16.05 5.14
C ILE A 31 7.03 15.80 6.65
N ILE A 32 6.55 14.63 7.08
CA ILE A 32 6.44 14.27 8.50
C ILE A 32 7.82 13.99 9.10
N GLU A 33 8.67 13.24 8.38
CA GLU A 33 10.05 12.95 8.80
C GLU A 33 10.91 14.21 8.89
N HIS A 34 10.64 15.21 8.06
CA HIS A 34 11.34 16.50 8.03
C HIS A 34 10.45 17.68 8.44
N LYS A 35 9.52 17.47 9.39
CA LYS A 35 8.48 18.45 9.77
C LYS A 35 9.03 19.81 10.19
N ASP A 36 10.14 19.84 10.91
CA ASP A 36 10.69 21.09 11.44
C ASP A 36 11.20 21.97 10.29
N LYS A 37 11.84 21.35 9.30
CA LYS A 37 12.29 22.04 8.09
C LYS A 37 11.12 22.54 7.24
N TYR A 38 10.05 21.74 7.13
CA TYR A 38 8.84 22.15 6.43
C TYR A 38 8.22 23.42 7.03
N TYR A 39 8.05 23.45 8.36
CA TYR A 39 7.49 24.63 9.03
C TYR A 39 8.44 25.83 9.03
N GLU A 40 9.75 25.60 9.14
CA GLU A 40 10.76 26.66 8.98
C GLU A 40 10.65 27.34 7.61
N LEU A 41 10.62 26.55 6.53
CA LEU A 41 10.55 27.06 5.15
C LEU A 41 9.21 27.73 4.87
N LEU A 42 8.09 27.19 5.37
CA LEU A 42 6.79 27.84 5.25
C LEU A 42 6.75 29.20 5.94
N ARG A 43 7.28 29.29 7.17
CA ARG A 43 7.34 30.56 7.90
C ARG A 43 8.18 31.58 7.14
N LYS A 44 9.37 31.17 6.69
CA LYS A 44 10.28 32.01 5.88
C LYS A 44 9.61 32.52 4.60
N CYS A 45 8.92 31.66 3.86
CA CYS A 45 8.21 32.07 2.64
C CYS A 45 7.07 33.07 2.92
N ASN A 46 6.40 32.94 4.07
CA ASN A 46 5.35 33.87 4.48
C ASN A 46 5.91 35.24 4.88
N GLU A 47 7.12 35.28 5.44
CA GLU A 47 7.82 36.52 5.79
C GLU A 47 8.45 37.18 4.55
N ASN A 48 9.06 36.40 3.66
CA ASN A 48 9.70 36.87 2.44
C ASN A 48 9.71 35.80 1.34
N LEU A 49 9.20 36.14 0.15
CA LEU A 49 9.15 35.24 -0.99
C LEU A 49 10.53 34.86 -1.57
N ILE A 50 11.62 35.51 -1.16
CA ILE A 50 12.98 35.12 -1.57
C ILE A 50 13.32 33.65 -1.21
N TYR A 51 12.67 33.11 -0.18
CA TYR A 51 12.86 31.72 0.26
C TYR A 51 12.00 30.70 -0.51
N ILE A 52 11.24 31.12 -1.52
CA ILE A 52 10.38 30.21 -2.29
C ILE A 52 11.19 29.14 -3.01
N GLU A 53 12.40 29.48 -3.48
CA GLU A 53 13.28 28.52 -4.14
C GLU A 53 13.68 27.39 -3.17
N ASP A 54 14.04 27.71 -1.93
CA ASP A 54 14.36 26.73 -0.89
C ASP A 54 13.17 25.81 -0.60
N PHE A 55 11.95 26.37 -0.54
CA PHE A 55 10.73 25.60 -0.33
C PHE A 55 10.41 24.68 -1.51
N VAL A 56 10.56 25.18 -2.75
CA VAL A 56 10.37 24.37 -3.96
C VAL A 56 11.41 23.24 -3.99
N MET A 57 12.67 23.53 -3.70
CA MET A 57 13.73 22.52 -3.66
C MET A 57 13.45 21.45 -2.60
N TYR A 58 12.95 21.84 -1.43
CA TYR A 58 12.50 20.92 -0.38
C TYR A 58 11.39 19.99 -0.86
N ILE A 59 10.37 20.52 -1.55
CA ILE A 59 9.27 19.71 -2.09
C ILE A 59 9.76 18.78 -3.21
N LEU A 60 10.60 19.27 -4.13
CA LEU A 60 11.16 18.48 -5.23
C LEU A 60 12.02 17.32 -4.71
N LYS A 61 12.81 17.56 -3.66
CA LYS A 61 13.56 16.51 -2.97
C LYS A 61 12.61 15.45 -2.38
N GLY A 62 11.56 15.89 -1.68
CA GLY A 62 10.54 14.99 -1.15
C GLY A 62 9.86 14.14 -2.22
N ILE A 63 9.51 14.74 -3.37
CA ILE A 63 8.95 14.02 -4.52
C ILE A 63 9.96 13.00 -5.05
N SER A 64 11.22 13.37 -5.24
CA SER A 64 12.26 12.47 -5.76
C SER A 64 12.45 11.26 -4.86
N GLU A 65 12.61 11.47 -3.55
CA GLU A 65 12.85 10.40 -2.59
C GLU A 65 11.64 9.47 -2.45
N THR A 66 10.45 10.05 -2.28
CA THR A 66 9.23 9.25 -2.14
C THR A 66 8.86 8.52 -3.43
N SER A 67 9.17 9.06 -4.62
CA SER A 67 8.96 8.36 -5.88
C SER A 67 9.86 7.13 -5.99
N LYS A 68 11.14 7.25 -5.64
CA LYS A 68 12.08 6.10 -5.62
C LYS A 68 11.62 5.03 -4.63
N HIS A 69 11.18 5.44 -3.45
CA HIS A 69 10.63 4.52 -2.45
C HIS A 69 9.37 3.80 -2.96
N THR A 70 8.40 4.53 -3.53
CA THR A 70 7.19 3.93 -4.12
C THR A 70 7.52 2.94 -5.23
N VAL A 71 8.46 3.26 -6.13
CA VAL A 71 8.90 2.33 -7.18
C VAL A 71 9.52 1.07 -6.59
N ASN A 72 10.42 1.21 -5.61
CA ASN A 72 11.04 0.05 -4.95
C ASN A 72 10.00 -0.84 -4.24
N LEU A 73 9.03 -0.24 -3.56
CA LEU A 73 7.94 -0.96 -2.91
C LEU A 73 7.11 -1.75 -3.92
N ILE A 74 6.71 -1.14 -5.04
CA ILE A 74 5.97 -1.82 -6.12
C ILE A 74 6.75 -3.01 -6.66
N LEU A 75 8.06 -2.86 -6.89
CA LEU A 75 8.91 -3.96 -7.36
C LEU A 75 8.97 -5.11 -6.35
N ARG A 76 9.11 -4.81 -5.05
CA ARG A 76 9.09 -5.82 -3.98
C ARG A 76 7.74 -6.54 -3.89
N ILE A 77 6.63 -5.81 -4.04
CA ILE A 77 5.28 -6.39 -4.06
C ILE A 77 5.14 -7.34 -5.25
N ASN A 78 5.55 -6.92 -6.46
CA ASN A 78 5.51 -7.76 -7.66
C ASN A 78 6.35 -9.04 -7.50
N GLN A 79 7.54 -8.93 -6.91
CA GLN A 79 8.36 -10.10 -6.61
C GLN A 79 7.66 -11.05 -5.61
N SER A 80 7.00 -10.50 -4.60
CA SER A 80 6.22 -11.29 -3.63
C SER A 80 5.01 -11.97 -4.26
N ILE A 81 4.36 -11.33 -5.23
CA ILE A 81 3.26 -11.93 -6.01
C ILE A 81 3.77 -13.14 -6.78
N GLU A 82 4.85 -12.99 -7.55
CA GLU A 82 5.40 -14.08 -8.35
C GLU A 82 5.89 -15.24 -7.48
N HIS A 83 6.58 -14.94 -6.38
CA HIS A 83 6.98 -15.96 -5.41
C HIS A 83 5.77 -16.71 -4.83
N THR A 84 4.70 -16.00 -4.49
CA THR A 84 3.47 -16.62 -3.96
C THR A 84 2.81 -17.52 -5.00
N LYS A 85 2.74 -17.10 -6.27
CA LYS A 85 2.21 -17.94 -7.37
C LYS A 85 2.97 -19.26 -7.46
N ASP A 86 4.30 -19.20 -7.45
CA ASP A 86 5.13 -20.41 -7.57
C ASP A 86 5.00 -21.34 -6.37
N GLU A 87 4.99 -20.80 -5.15
CA GLU A 87 4.82 -21.61 -3.95
C GLU A 87 3.42 -22.22 -3.84
N MET A 88 2.37 -21.49 -4.24
CA MET A 88 1.01 -22.04 -4.28
C MET A 88 0.86 -23.14 -5.32
N ARG A 89 1.45 -23.00 -6.51
CA ARG A 89 1.43 -24.07 -7.53
C ARG A 89 2.06 -25.37 -7.02
N LYS A 90 3.13 -25.28 -6.23
CA LYS A 90 3.84 -26.44 -5.67
C LYS A 90 3.10 -27.07 -4.49
N ARG A 91 2.59 -26.25 -3.57
CA ARG A 91 2.09 -26.69 -2.26
C ARG A 91 0.57 -26.88 -2.21
N LEU A 92 -0.16 -26.15 -3.06
CA LEU A 92 -1.61 -26.10 -3.09
C LEU A 92 -2.16 -26.19 -4.54
N PRO A 93 -1.70 -27.15 -5.37
CA PRO A 93 -2.08 -27.22 -6.79
C PRO A 93 -3.59 -27.33 -7.01
N ASP A 94 -4.30 -28.04 -6.12
CA ASP A 94 -5.75 -28.28 -6.25
C ASP A 94 -6.62 -27.03 -6.08
N ILE A 95 -6.10 -26.00 -5.41
CA ILE A 95 -6.85 -24.76 -5.18
C ILE A 95 -6.19 -23.55 -5.84
N TYR A 96 -4.99 -23.70 -6.40
CA TYR A 96 -4.28 -22.59 -7.03
C TYR A 96 -5.13 -21.95 -8.14
N SER A 97 -5.29 -20.64 -8.06
CA SER A 97 -5.87 -19.82 -9.12
C SER A 97 -5.23 -18.44 -9.11
N TYR A 98 -5.25 -17.75 -10.25
CA TYR A 98 -4.74 -16.39 -10.35
C TYR A 98 -5.53 -15.44 -9.45
N GLU A 99 -6.84 -15.61 -9.40
CA GLU A 99 -7.80 -14.80 -8.65
C GLU A 99 -7.54 -14.87 -7.14
N ILE A 100 -7.16 -16.04 -6.61
CA ILE A 100 -6.78 -16.15 -5.19
C ILE A 100 -5.54 -15.31 -4.88
N VAL A 101 -4.50 -15.41 -5.71
CA VAL A 101 -3.28 -14.63 -5.49
C VAL A 101 -3.57 -13.14 -5.63
N GLU A 102 -4.32 -12.75 -6.66
CA GLU A 102 -4.74 -11.37 -6.88
C GLU A 102 -5.53 -10.82 -5.68
N HIS A 103 -6.47 -11.60 -5.15
CA HIS A 103 -7.22 -11.23 -3.94
C HIS A 103 -6.30 -11.05 -2.73
N LEU A 104 -5.37 -11.99 -2.49
CA LEU A 104 -4.42 -11.91 -1.37
C LEU A 104 -3.50 -10.69 -1.45
N PHE A 105 -3.22 -10.18 -2.65
CA PHE A 105 -2.38 -8.99 -2.86
C PHE A 105 -3.15 -7.69 -3.05
N SER A 106 -4.46 -7.76 -3.30
CA SER A 106 -5.37 -6.61 -3.34
C SER A 106 -5.87 -6.23 -1.94
N HIS A 107 -5.90 -7.20 -1.02
CA HIS A 107 -6.40 -7.02 0.34
C HIS A 107 -5.35 -7.39 1.39
N MET A 108 -4.92 -6.39 2.17
CA MET A 108 -4.03 -6.58 3.34
C MET A 108 -4.60 -7.57 4.37
N TYR A 109 -5.91 -7.55 4.50
CA TYR A 109 -6.67 -8.51 5.27
C TYR A 109 -7.98 -8.79 4.54
N THR A 110 -8.48 -10.00 4.66
CA THR A 110 -9.75 -10.42 4.08
C THR A 110 -10.61 -11.15 5.10
N LYS A 111 -11.86 -11.38 4.74
CA LYS A 111 -12.83 -12.23 5.43
C LYS A 111 -13.40 -13.22 4.44
N ASN A 112 -14.06 -14.25 4.93
CA ASN A 112 -14.70 -15.24 4.08
C ASN A 112 -15.65 -14.61 3.04
N GLU A 113 -16.40 -13.58 3.43
CA GLU A 113 -17.31 -12.85 2.53
C GLU A 113 -16.57 -12.19 1.37
N PHE A 114 -15.57 -11.35 1.63
CA PHE A 114 -14.78 -10.73 0.56
C PHE A 114 -14.05 -11.76 -0.30
N PHE A 115 -13.43 -12.78 0.32
CA PHE A 115 -12.72 -13.82 -0.40
C PHE A 115 -13.63 -14.60 -1.34
N ARG A 116 -14.82 -15.01 -0.88
CA ARG A 116 -15.73 -15.81 -1.71
C ARG A 116 -16.34 -14.99 -2.84
N ASP A 117 -16.61 -13.71 -2.59
CA ASP A 117 -17.30 -12.82 -3.53
C ASP A 117 -16.34 -12.45 -4.68
N ASP A 118 -15.06 -12.16 -4.37
CA ASP A 118 -14.05 -11.85 -5.39
C ASP A 118 -13.69 -13.06 -6.27
N ILE A 119 -13.74 -14.28 -5.73
CA ILE A 119 -13.40 -15.51 -6.46
C ILE A 119 -14.65 -16.17 -7.09
N GLY A 120 -15.85 -15.82 -6.63
CA GLY A 120 -17.10 -16.42 -7.11
C GLY A 120 -17.34 -17.86 -6.61
N ILE A 121 -17.00 -18.16 -5.36
CA ILE A 121 -17.15 -19.50 -4.76
C ILE A 121 -18.13 -19.54 -3.59
N SER A 122 -18.58 -20.74 -3.22
CA SER A 122 -19.46 -20.91 -2.07
C SER A 122 -18.74 -20.55 -0.75
N ARG A 123 -19.51 -20.13 0.27
CA ARG A 123 -19.01 -19.86 1.63
C ARG A 123 -18.24 -21.04 2.22
N ALA A 124 -18.74 -22.27 1.98
CA ALA A 124 -18.11 -23.50 2.47
C ALA A 124 -16.77 -23.75 1.78
N THR A 125 -16.71 -23.57 0.46
CA THR A 125 -15.47 -23.67 -0.33
C THR A 125 -14.44 -22.64 0.13
N ALA A 126 -14.85 -21.38 0.28
CA ALA A 126 -13.99 -20.31 0.79
C ALA A 126 -13.44 -20.64 2.19
N THR A 127 -14.25 -21.21 3.07
CA THR A 127 -13.81 -21.63 4.41
C THR A 127 -12.73 -22.71 4.32
N LYS A 128 -12.91 -23.70 3.44
CA LYS A 128 -11.92 -24.75 3.19
C LYS A 128 -10.61 -24.16 2.67
N TYR A 129 -10.69 -23.26 1.67
CA TYR A 129 -9.52 -22.66 1.03
C TYR A 129 -8.74 -21.77 2.01
N LEU A 130 -9.43 -20.90 2.74
CA LEU A 130 -8.80 -20.04 3.76
C LEU A 130 -8.10 -20.86 4.85
N LYS A 131 -8.67 -21.97 5.29
CA LYS A 131 -8.01 -22.88 6.24
C LYS A 131 -6.74 -23.52 5.66
N LEU A 132 -6.75 -23.91 4.38
CA LEU A 132 -5.57 -24.44 3.70
C LEU A 132 -4.48 -23.37 3.55
N LEU A 133 -4.85 -22.16 3.14
CA LEU A 133 -3.92 -21.03 3.03
C LEU A 133 -3.27 -20.68 4.38
N VAL A 134 -4.04 -20.75 5.48
CA VAL A 134 -3.50 -20.59 6.84
C VAL A 134 -2.56 -21.74 7.20
N LYS A 135 -2.97 -22.99 6.95
CA LYS A 135 -2.17 -24.18 7.26
C LYS A 135 -0.81 -24.15 6.54
N GLU A 136 -0.80 -23.72 5.29
CA GLU A 136 0.44 -23.60 4.50
C GLU A 136 1.20 -22.29 4.75
N GLY A 137 0.66 -21.38 5.57
CA GLY A 137 1.36 -20.17 6.00
C GLY A 137 1.35 -19.01 4.99
N PHE A 138 0.47 -19.04 3.99
CA PHE A 138 0.29 -17.90 3.05
C PHE A 138 -0.42 -16.71 3.73
N ILE A 139 -1.29 -17.00 4.69
CA ILE A 139 -2.02 -16.00 5.49
C ILE A 139 -2.10 -16.45 6.95
N VAL A 140 -2.42 -15.53 7.85
CA VAL A 140 -2.64 -15.82 9.27
C VAL A 140 -4.07 -15.46 9.64
N SER A 141 -4.77 -16.34 10.35
CA SER A 141 -6.10 -16.05 10.89
C SER A 141 -6.02 -15.37 12.27
N GLU A 142 -6.89 -14.41 12.51
CA GLU A 142 -7.04 -13.73 13.79
C GLU A 142 -8.53 -13.57 14.12
N GLN A 143 -8.91 -13.87 15.37
CA GLN A 143 -10.26 -13.65 15.86
C GLN A 143 -10.41 -12.19 16.31
N VAL A 144 -11.35 -11.46 15.72
CA VAL A 144 -11.68 -10.08 16.09
C VAL A 144 -13.16 -10.00 16.41
N GLY A 145 -13.47 -9.94 17.71
CA GLY A 145 -14.84 -10.01 18.19
C GLY A 145 -15.50 -11.35 17.78
N LYS A 146 -16.58 -11.29 17.01
CA LYS A 146 -17.31 -12.47 16.52
C LYS A 146 -16.82 -12.99 15.17
N GLU A 147 -15.88 -12.30 14.54
CA GLU A 147 -15.45 -12.60 13.18
C GLU A 147 -14.00 -13.09 13.14
N VAL A 148 -13.69 -13.88 12.12
CA VAL A 148 -12.32 -14.28 11.78
C VAL A 148 -11.86 -13.43 10.61
N ILE A 149 -10.72 -12.77 10.77
CA ILE A 149 -10.02 -12.08 9.69
C ILE A 149 -8.78 -12.88 9.29
N TYR A 150 -8.38 -12.77 8.03
CA TYR A 150 -7.20 -13.41 7.49
C TYR A 150 -6.24 -12.36 6.95
N LYS A 151 -5.01 -12.33 7.44
CA LYS A 151 -4.02 -11.29 7.16
C LYS A 151 -2.92 -11.84 6.24
N ASN A 152 -2.60 -11.11 5.17
CA ASN A 152 -1.40 -11.37 4.38
C ASN A 152 -0.21 -10.68 5.08
N ILE A 153 0.48 -11.41 5.95
CA ILE A 153 1.58 -10.86 6.76
C ILE A 153 2.75 -10.43 5.88
N GLN A 154 3.01 -11.14 4.78
CA GLN A 154 4.08 -10.79 3.83
C GLN A 154 3.82 -9.40 3.23
N LEU A 155 2.63 -9.18 2.69
CA LEU A 155 2.26 -7.88 2.14
C LEU A 155 2.23 -6.78 3.21
N LEU A 156 1.69 -7.08 4.40
CA LEU A 156 1.67 -6.14 5.52
C LEU A 156 3.08 -5.68 5.92
N ASN A 157 4.06 -6.58 5.91
CA ASN A 157 5.44 -6.23 6.23
C ASN A 157 6.07 -5.38 5.13
N LEU A 158 5.81 -5.70 3.85
CA LEU A 158 6.32 -4.91 2.73
C LEU A 158 5.89 -3.44 2.78
N VAL A 159 4.64 -3.16 3.17
CA VAL A 159 4.08 -1.79 3.18
C VAL A 159 4.37 -1.04 4.49
N LYS A 160 4.78 -1.74 5.55
CA LYS A 160 5.20 -1.10 6.82
C LYS A 160 6.57 -0.44 6.72
N ASP A 161 7.45 -0.95 5.87
CA ASP A 161 8.80 -0.43 5.59
C ASP A 161 8.73 0.92 4.82
#